data_AF-A0A7W6KLS8-F1
#
_entry.id   AF-A0A7W6KLS8-F1
#
_cell.length_a   1.000
_cell.length_b   1.000
_cell.length_c   1.000
_cell.angle_alpha   90.00
_cell.angle_beta   90.00
_cell.angle_gamma   90.00
#
_symmetry.space_group_name_H-M   'P 1'
#
loop_
_entity.id
_entity.type
_entity.pdbx_description
1 polymer ?
#
loop_
_entity_poly.entity_id
_entity_poly.type
_entity_poly.pdbx_seq_one_letter_code
_entity_poly.pdbx_strand_id
1 'polypeptide(L)'
;MKQVILCLSAFSLGLASVAAHAGYLDALKGHEGGDSYSVINKKGTALGKYQITAGTWATLGYTQGSGGNWSNYTFTDKARAAGVSSLDDLRYSEAGQALQERAVNELTISNWNSMSSQTRGLVGQTVNGVQITQESLLDAAHFLGAGALNDWVASGFDPNALPESYLAANGLSSYAELQDLILKRMASINGNSYDGFGYTNTYSVGGMYGATSDFPGFGSKRPVLIQEVPPYQGEKKTL
;
A
#
# COMPACT_ATOMS: atom_id res chain seq x y z
N MET A 1 -49.76 -30.12 -24.17
CA MET A 1 -49.31 -30.19 -22.76
C MET A 1 -47.94 -29.53 -22.69
N LYS A 2 -47.77 -28.53 -21.83
CA LYS A 2 -46.52 -27.76 -21.65
C LYS A 2 -45.51 -28.60 -20.87
N GLN A 3 -44.29 -28.77 -21.39
CA GLN A 3 -43.15 -29.16 -20.58
C GLN A 3 -42.35 -27.90 -20.25
N VAL A 4 -42.30 -27.58 -18.96
CA VAL A 4 -41.50 -26.52 -18.38
C VAL A 4 -40.10 -27.10 -18.16
N ILE A 5 -39.11 -26.59 -18.89
CA ILE A 5 -37.70 -26.84 -18.58
C ILE A 5 -37.31 -25.84 -17.49
N LEU A 6 -37.10 -26.38 -16.28
CA LEU A 6 -36.58 -25.63 -15.14
C LEU A 6 -35.06 -25.52 -15.32
N CYS A 7 -34.57 -24.39 -15.85
CA CYS A 7 -33.16 -24.04 -15.79
C CYS A 7 -32.80 -23.71 -14.34
N LEU A 8 -32.14 -24.64 -13.65
CA LEU A 8 -31.37 -24.33 -12.45
C LEU A 8 -30.10 -23.60 -12.87
N SER A 9 -30.17 -22.27 -13.00
CA SER A 9 -28.98 -21.43 -12.97
C SER A 9 -28.53 -21.30 -11.52
N ALA A 10 -27.66 -22.22 -11.09
CA ALA A 10 -27.02 -22.13 -9.79
C ALA A 10 -26.14 -20.87 -9.72
N PHE A 11 -26.47 -20.04 -8.74
CA PHE A 11 -25.86 -18.78 -8.38
C PHE A 11 -24.41 -18.98 -7.94
N SER A 12 -23.45 -18.82 -8.85
CA SER A 12 -22.01 -18.91 -8.58
C SER A 12 -21.32 -17.53 -8.57
N LEU A 13 -21.98 -16.50 -8.04
CA LEU A 13 -21.41 -15.14 -7.94
C LEU A 13 -20.72 -14.83 -6.60
N GLY A 14 -20.65 -15.78 -5.65
CA GLY A 14 -20.17 -15.51 -4.29
C GLY A 14 -18.71 -15.89 -3.98
N LEU A 15 -18.05 -16.71 -4.80
CA LEU A 15 -16.71 -17.25 -4.50
C LEU A 15 -15.57 -16.62 -5.34
N ALA A 16 -15.89 -16.00 -6.47
CA ALA A 16 -14.88 -15.38 -7.35
C ALA A 16 -14.33 -14.06 -6.78
N SER A 17 -15.12 -13.29 -6.04
CA SER A 17 -14.74 -11.96 -5.52
C SER A 17 -13.86 -11.98 -4.27
N VAL A 18 -13.79 -13.11 -3.54
CA VAL A 18 -12.89 -13.24 -2.37
C VAL A 18 -11.49 -13.69 -2.80
N ALA A 19 -11.40 -14.54 -3.83
CA ALA A 19 -10.14 -15.05 -4.35
C ALA A 19 -9.29 -13.98 -5.07
N ALA A 20 -9.93 -13.00 -5.72
CA ALA A 20 -9.22 -11.93 -6.40
C ALA A 20 -8.74 -10.82 -5.44
N HIS A 21 -9.43 -10.53 -4.31
CA HIS A 21 -8.91 -9.62 -3.28
C HIS A 21 -7.60 -10.13 -2.61
N ALA A 22 -7.41 -11.45 -2.55
CA ALA A 22 -6.20 -12.06 -1.98
C ALA A 22 -4.97 -11.93 -2.88
N GLY A 23 -5.13 -11.79 -4.20
CA GLY A 23 -4.01 -11.77 -5.16
C GLY A 23 -3.08 -10.59 -4.95
N TYR A 24 -3.62 -9.36 -4.99
CA TYR A 24 -2.83 -8.14 -4.81
C TYR A 24 -2.09 -8.11 -3.46
N LEU A 25 -2.80 -8.37 -2.35
CA LEU A 25 -2.18 -8.29 -1.03
C LEU A 25 -1.17 -9.43 -0.77
N ASP A 26 -1.35 -10.62 -1.37
CA ASP A 26 -0.36 -11.70 -1.33
C ASP A 26 0.91 -11.35 -2.13
N ALA A 27 0.75 -10.71 -3.29
CA ALA A 27 1.89 -10.22 -4.06
C ALA A 27 2.60 -9.07 -3.33
N LEU A 28 1.83 -8.09 -2.81
CA LEU A 28 2.36 -6.96 -2.06
C LEU A 28 3.16 -7.41 -0.85
N LYS A 29 2.61 -8.27 0.02
CA LYS A 29 3.37 -8.78 1.19
C LYS A 29 4.65 -9.49 0.77
N GLY A 30 4.65 -10.14 -0.39
CA GLY A 30 5.81 -10.82 -0.97
C GLY A 30 6.93 -9.86 -1.40
N HIS A 31 6.60 -8.62 -1.75
CA HIS A 31 7.56 -7.55 -1.96
C HIS A 31 8.08 -6.96 -0.64
N GLU A 32 7.28 -7.07 0.43
CA GLU A 32 7.49 -6.41 1.72
C GLU A 32 8.01 -7.35 2.83
N GLY A 33 7.19 -7.63 3.85
CA GLY A 33 7.57 -8.37 5.06
C GLY A 33 7.31 -9.87 5.01
N GLY A 34 6.84 -10.40 3.88
CA GLY A 34 6.37 -11.78 3.74
C GLY A 34 5.14 -12.01 4.62
N ASP A 35 5.07 -13.15 5.32
CA ASP A 35 3.99 -13.47 6.27
C ASP A 35 4.26 -13.00 7.71
N SER A 36 5.28 -12.16 7.93
CA SER A 36 5.65 -11.72 9.28
C SER A 36 4.97 -10.41 9.68
N TYR A 37 4.05 -10.48 10.65
CA TYR A 37 3.44 -9.29 11.27
C TYR A 37 4.37 -8.57 12.25
N SER A 38 5.46 -9.20 12.69
CA SER A 38 6.30 -8.68 13.78
C SER A 38 7.63 -8.10 13.31
N VAL A 39 7.99 -8.27 12.04
CA VAL A 39 9.27 -7.80 11.50
C VAL A 39 9.32 -6.26 11.45
N ILE A 40 10.48 -5.70 11.78
CA ILE A 40 10.74 -4.26 11.60
C ILE A 40 11.97 -4.13 10.71
N ASN A 41 11.93 -3.21 9.75
CA ASN A 41 13.08 -2.99 8.87
C ASN A 41 14.34 -2.53 9.66
N LYS A 42 15.51 -2.62 9.04
CA LYS A 42 16.79 -2.32 9.70
C LYS A 42 16.87 -0.90 10.28
N LYS A 43 16.19 0.08 9.68
CA LYS A 43 16.17 1.47 10.18
C LYS A 43 15.10 1.72 11.25
N GLY A 44 14.27 0.73 11.59
CA GLY A 44 13.25 0.89 12.63
C GLY A 44 12.06 1.75 12.19
N THR A 45 11.83 1.92 10.89
CA THR A 45 10.84 2.87 10.34
C THR A 45 9.58 2.23 9.79
N ALA A 46 9.66 0.97 9.35
CA ALA A 46 8.59 0.21 8.73
C ALA A 46 8.36 -1.11 9.47
N LEU A 47 7.10 -1.54 9.55
CA LEU A 47 6.69 -2.67 10.37
C LEU A 47 5.77 -3.63 9.62
N GLY A 48 5.97 -4.89 9.95
CA GLY A 48 5.05 -6.00 9.75
C GLY A 48 4.88 -6.42 8.30
N LYS A 49 3.79 -7.10 8.05
CA LYS A 49 3.56 -7.90 6.83
C LYS A 49 3.68 -7.06 5.55
N TYR A 50 3.21 -5.81 5.64
CA TYR A 50 3.15 -4.85 4.54
C TYR A 50 4.16 -3.71 4.66
N GLN A 51 5.08 -3.78 5.63
CA GLN A 51 6.12 -2.76 5.88
C GLN A 51 5.58 -1.32 5.88
N ILE A 52 4.43 -1.10 6.55
CA ILE A 52 3.84 0.24 6.67
C ILE A 52 4.70 1.08 7.61
N THR A 53 5.06 2.30 7.19
CA THR A 53 5.93 3.19 7.97
C THR A 53 5.21 3.83 9.15
N ALA A 54 5.93 4.14 10.23
CA ALA A 54 5.36 4.79 11.42
C ALA A 54 4.60 6.09 11.09
N GLY A 55 5.13 6.89 10.16
CA GLY A 55 4.45 8.08 9.66
C GLY A 55 3.15 7.76 8.90
N THR A 56 3.11 6.66 8.15
CA THR A 56 1.89 6.22 7.46
C THR A 56 0.83 5.72 8.44
N TRP A 57 1.23 5.03 9.52
CA TRP A 57 0.32 4.69 10.62
C TRP A 57 -0.31 5.93 11.26
N ALA A 58 0.45 7.03 11.35
CA ALA A 58 -0.07 8.30 11.83
C ALA A 58 -0.99 8.98 10.82
N THR A 59 -0.67 8.94 9.53
CA THR A 59 -1.56 9.37 8.44
C THR A 59 -2.86 8.56 8.42
N LEU A 60 -2.85 7.28 8.80
CA LEU A 60 -4.09 6.50 8.95
C LEU A 60 -4.83 6.77 10.27
N GLY A 61 -4.27 7.61 11.15
CA GLY A 61 -4.86 8.02 12.42
C GLY A 61 -4.77 6.96 13.53
N TYR A 62 -3.98 5.90 13.35
CA TYR A 62 -3.78 4.85 14.36
C TYR A 62 -2.67 5.19 15.36
N THR A 63 -1.73 6.02 14.95
CA THR A 63 -0.71 6.59 15.83
C THR A 63 -0.69 8.12 15.69
N GLN A 64 -0.02 8.78 16.61
CA GLN A 64 0.27 10.20 16.55
C GLN A 64 1.73 10.42 16.95
N GLY A 65 2.45 11.25 16.20
CA GLY A 65 3.89 11.41 16.35
C GLY A 65 4.52 11.90 15.04
N SER A 66 5.84 12.00 15.02
CA SER A 66 6.57 12.39 13.82
C SER A 66 7.97 11.76 13.77
N GLY A 67 8.54 11.73 12.55
CA GLY A 67 9.85 11.15 12.28
C GLY A 67 9.80 9.66 11.94
N GLY A 68 10.97 9.03 11.82
CA GLY A 68 11.09 7.62 11.42
C GLY A 68 11.07 6.62 12.58
N ASN A 69 11.23 7.06 13.83
CA ASN A 69 11.40 6.15 14.97
C ASN A 69 10.07 5.90 15.68
N TRP A 70 9.67 4.64 15.84
CA TRP A 70 8.48 4.22 16.57
C TRP A 70 8.41 4.73 18.02
N SER A 71 9.55 5.00 18.68
CA SER A 71 9.56 5.59 20.02
C SER A 71 8.93 6.99 20.09
N ASN A 72 8.82 7.67 18.96
CA ASN A 72 8.24 9.02 18.87
C ASN A 72 6.71 9.00 18.65
N TYR A 73 6.11 7.81 18.56
CA TYR A 73 4.70 7.63 18.26
C TYR A 73 3.96 7.07 19.47
N THR A 74 2.72 7.56 19.65
CA THR A 74 1.77 7.02 20.62
C THR A 74 0.53 6.50 19.90
N PHE A 75 -0.07 5.42 20.40
CA PHE A 75 -1.26 4.82 19.82
C PHE A 75 -2.51 5.65 20.16
N THR A 76 -3.34 5.94 19.17
CA THR A 76 -4.56 6.75 19.32
C THR A 76 -5.72 5.90 19.81
N ASP A 77 -6.85 6.55 20.12
CA ASP A 77 -8.09 5.84 20.45
C ASP A 77 -8.60 4.96 19.30
N LYS A 78 -8.32 5.34 18.04
CA LYS A 78 -8.66 4.51 16.87
C LYS A 78 -7.94 3.15 16.93
N ALA A 79 -6.67 3.12 17.32
CA ALA A 79 -5.93 1.87 17.47
C ALA A 79 -6.35 1.09 18.71
N ARG A 80 -6.57 1.77 19.85
CA ARG A 80 -7.04 1.12 21.08
C ARG A 80 -8.41 0.48 20.91
N ALA A 81 -9.31 1.12 20.17
CA ALA A 81 -10.61 0.56 19.80
C ALA A 81 -10.48 -0.72 18.92
N ALA A 82 -9.37 -0.86 18.21
CA ALA A 82 -9.02 -2.09 17.48
C ALA A 82 -8.26 -3.12 18.35
N GLY A 83 -8.09 -2.88 19.66
CA GLY A 83 -7.38 -3.77 20.57
C GLY A 83 -5.87 -3.58 20.59
N VAL A 84 -5.34 -2.50 20.01
CA VAL A 84 -3.90 -2.24 19.91
C VAL A 84 -3.53 -0.98 20.69
N SER A 85 -2.80 -1.15 21.79
CA SER A 85 -2.41 -0.05 22.69
C SER A 85 -0.91 0.25 22.69
N SER A 86 -0.11 -0.64 22.12
CA SER A 86 1.35 -0.56 22.10
C SER A 86 1.94 -1.10 20.79
N LEU A 87 3.24 -0.84 20.58
CA LEU A 87 3.98 -1.40 19.46
C LEU A 87 4.03 -2.94 19.54
N ASP A 88 4.12 -3.49 20.74
CA ASP A 88 4.13 -4.94 20.94
C ASP A 88 2.77 -5.55 20.60
N ASP A 89 1.66 -4.89 20.98
CA ASP A 89 0.32 -5.32 20.55
C ASP A 89 0.23 -5.36 19.03
N LEU A 90 0.72 -4.31 18.35
CA LEU A 90 0.68 -4.22 16.89
C LEU A 90 1.48 -5.35 16.22
N ARG A 91 2.56 -5.82 16.84
CA ARG A 91 3.49 -6.82 16.28
C ARG A 91 3.11 -8.27 16.60
N TYR A 92 2.58 -8.50 17.79
CA TYR A 92 2.52 -9.86 18.36
C TYR A 92 1.11 -10.32 18.73
N SER A 93 0.14 -9.41 18.84
CA SER A 93 -1.24 -9.79 19.19
C SER A 93 -2.08 -10.11 17.95
N GLU A 94 -3.14 -10.91 18.11
CA GLU A 94 -4.15 -11.15 17.07
C GLU A 94 -4.82 -9.85 16.62
N ALA A 95 -5.09 -8.94 17.56
CA ALA A 95 -5.61 -7.61 17.28
C ALA A 95 -4.65 -6.80 16.39
N GLY A 96 -3.34 -6.90 16.64
CA GLY A 96 -2.29 -6.30 15.82
C GLY A 96 -2.28 -6.84 14.40
N GLN A 97 -2.37 -8.16 14.23
CA GLN A 97 -2.45 -8.79 12.91
C GLN A 97 -3.67 -8.29 12.14
N ALA A 98 -4.85 -8.32 12.75
CA ALA A 98 -6.10 -7.83 12.14
C ALA A 98 -6.02 -6.33 11.80
N LEU A 99 -5.34 -5.54 12.63
CA LEU A 99 -5.14 -4.12 12.38
C LEU A 99 -4.20 -3.87 11.19
N GLN A 100 -3.14 -4.66 11.00
CA GLN A 100 -2.27 -4.57 9.83
C GLN A 100 -3.00 -4.88 8.52
N GLU A 101 -3.84 -5.92 8.51
CA GLU A 101 -4.70 -6.29 7.37
C GLU A 101 -5.70 -5.18 7.01
N ARG A 102 -6.28 -4.53 8.04
CA ARG A 102 -7.16 -3.38 7.83
C ARG A 102 -6.39 -2.16 7.31
N ALA A 103 -5.26 -1.85 7.91
CA ALA A 103 -4.47 -0.66 7.59
C ALA A 103 -3.93 -0.69 6.16
N VAL A 104 -3.49 -1.85 5.64
CA VAL A 104 -3.05 -1.95 4.24
C VAL A 104 -4.20 -1.72 3.25
N ASN A 105 -5.42 -2.14 3.58
CA ASN A 105 -6.59 -1.86 2.76
C ASN A 105 -6.95 -0.38 2.78
N GLU A 106 -7.00 0.26 3.95
CA GLU A 106 -7.19 1.71 4.06
C GLU A 106 -6.12 2.49 3.29
N LEU A 107 -4.87 2.06 3.38
CA LEU A 107 -3.75 2.69 2.66
C LEU A 107 -3.88 2.53 1.15
N THR A 108 -4.23 1.35 0.66
CA THR A 108 -4.44 1.06 -0.78
C THR A 108 -5.53 1.96 -1.35
N ILE A 109 -6.67 2.07 -0.66
CA ILE A 109 -7.79 2.94 -1.06
C ILE A 109 -7.37 4.41 -1.02
N SER A 110 -6.70 4.85 0.05
CA SER A 110 -6.20 6.21 0.20
C SER A 110 -5.22 6.60 -0.90
N ASN A 111 -4.29 5.70 -1.23
CA ASN A 111 -3.34 5.87 -2.32
C ASN A 111 -4.06 6.08 -3.66
N TRP A 112 -5.00 5.20 -4.02
CA TRP A 112 -5.76 5.32 -5.27
C TRP A 112 -6.51 6.63 -5.40
N ASN A 113 -7.21 7.03 -4.32
CA ASN A 113 -7.96 8.28 -4.29
C ASN A 113 -7.06 9.52 -4.36
N SER A 114 -5.81 9.40 -3.92
CA SER A 114 -4.81 10.46 -3.97
C SER A 114 -4.08 10.54 -5.32
N MET A 115 -4.23 9.55 -6.20
CA MET A 115 -3.64 9.58 -7.54
C MET A 115 -4.37 10.59 -8.43
N SER A 116 -3.59 11.36 -9.19
CA SER A 116 -4.12 12.29 -10.19
C SER A 116 -4.89 11.54 -11.28
N SER A 117 -5.75 12.24 -12.02
CA SER A 117 -6.41 11.68 -13.20
C SER A 117 -5.40 11.26 -14.27
N GLN A 118 -4.29 11.99 -14.41
CA GLN A 118 -3.19 11.64 -15.31
C GLN A 118 -2.57 10.28 -14.92
N THR A 119 -2.24 10.09 -13.64
CA THR A 119 -1.69 8.83 -13.12
C THR A 119 -2.66 7.67 -13.33
N ARG A 120 -3.93 7.81 -12.94
CA ARG A 120 -4.94 6.75 -13.13
C ARG A 120 -5.25 6.48 -14.61
N GLY A 121 -5.12 7.49 -15.46
CA GLY A 121 -5.30 7.37 -16.92
C GLY A 121 -4.23 6.54 -17.63
N LEU A 122 -3.15 6.17 -16.94
CA LEU A 122 -2.12 5.28 -17.49
C LEU A 122 -2.55 3.82 -17.57
N VAL A 123 -3.59 3.41 -16.84
CA VAL A 123 -4.07 2.01 -16.85
C VAL A 123 -4.39 1.57 -18.28
N GLY A 124 -3.82 0.44 -18.70
CA GLY A 124 -3.92 -0.09 -20.06
C GLY A 124 -2.82 0.36 -21.01
N GLN A 125 -1.98 1.34 -20.63
CA GLN A 125 -0.84 1.78 -21.44
C GLN A 125 0.43 1.00 -21.12
N THR A 126 1.39 0.98 -22.05
CA THR A 126 2.75 0.50 -21.80
C THR A 126 3.69 1.68 -21.62
N VAL A 127 4.37 1.75 -20.49
CA VAL A 127 5.35 2.78 -20.15
C VAL A 127 6.67 2.11 -19.85
N ASN A 128 7.76 2.53 -20.50
CA ASN A 128 9.11 1.99 -20.28
C ASN A 128 9.17 0.45 -20.33
N GLY A 129 8.40 -0.17 -21.23
CA GLY A 129 8.32 -1.62 -21.39
C GLY A 129 7.43 -2.36 -20.39
N VAL A 130 6.80 -1.65 -19.44
CA VAL A 130 5.89 -2.22 -18.43
C VAL A 130 4.45 -1.90 -18.80
N GLN A 131 3.60 -2.93 -18.89
CA GLN A 131 2.16 -2.76 -18.97
C GLN A 131 1.65 -2.18 -17.63
N ILE A 132 1.02 -1.01 -17.68
CA ILE A 132 0.45 -0.37 -16.51
C ILE A 132 -0.94 -0.94 -16.24
N THR A 133 -1.14 -1.47 -15.04
CA THR A 133 -2.44 -1.92 -14.51
C THR A 133 -2.79 -1.11 -13.26
N GLN A 134 -3.96 -1.34 -12.70
CA GLN A 134 -4.36 -0.70 -11.44
C GLN A 134 -3.40 -1.10 -10.31
N GLU A 135 -3.05 -2.37 -10.24
CA GLU A 135 -2.20 -3.00 -9.23
C GLU A 135 -0.78 -2.46 -9.30
N SER A 136 -0.25 -2.23 -10.51
CA SER A 136 1.09 -1.68 -10.67
C SER A 136 1.17 -0.25 -10.15
N LEU A 137 0.15 0.57 -10.37
CA LEU A 137 0.05 1.90 -9.79
C LEU A 137 -0.10 1.84 -8.26
N LEU A 138 -0.89 0.90 -7.74
CA LEU A 138 -1.07 0.72 -6.29
C LEU A 138 0.22 0.28 -5.60
N ASP A 139 0.99 -0.63 -6.19
CA ASP A 139 2.29 -1.05 -5.66
C ASP A 139 3.32 0.08 -5.71
N ALA A 140 3.39 0.82 -6.83
CA ALA A 140 4.25 1.99 -6.93
C ALA A 140 3.87 3.07 -5.90
N ALA A 141 2.58 3.29 -5.64
CA ALA A 141 2.11 4.20 -4.60
C ALA A 141 2.29 3.64 -3.17
N HIS A 142 2.28 2.33 -2.98
CA HIS A 142 2.65 1.72 -1.70
C HIS A 142 4.12 1.97 -1.40
N PHE A 143 4.98 1.80 -2.40
CA PHE A 143 6.41 2.05 -2.28
C PHE A 143 6.69 3.55 -2.10
N LEU A 144 6.38 4.39 -3.09
CA LEU A 144 6.72 5.82 -3.17
C LEU A 144 5.80 6.73 -2.33
N GLY A 145 4.55 6.33 -2.13
CA GLY A 145 3.46 7.24 -1.79
C GLY A 145 2.83 7.86 -3.05
N ALA A 146 1.50 8.00 -3.04
CA ALA A 146 0.75 8.51 -4.20
C ALA A 146 1.19 9.90 -4.69
N GLY A 147 1.60 10.81 -3.79
CA GLY A 147 2.11 12.12 -4.18
C GLY A 147 3.43 12.05 -4.96
N ALA A 148 4.37 11.20 -4.52
CA ALA A 148 5.63 11.00 -5.25
C ALA A 148 5.41 10.27 -6.59
N LEU A 149 4.46 9.32 -6.63
CA LEU A 149 4.02 8.71 -7.88
C LEU A 149 3.45 9.74 -8.86
N ASN A 150 2.58 10.65 -8.39
CA ASN A 150 2.04 11.71 -9.22
C ASN A 150 3.14 12.62 -9.78
N ASP A 151 4.12 13.01 -8.97
CA ASP A 151 5.23 13.85 -9.41
C ASP A 151 6.11 13.12 -10.44
N TRP A 152 6.41 11.85 -10.22
CA TRP A 152 7.15 11.04 -11.18
C TRP A 152 6.40 10.90 -12.51
N VAL A 153 5.08 10.65 -12.48
CA VAL A 153 4.25 10.62 -13.69
C VAL A 153 4.21 11.99 -14.38
N ALA A 154 4.01 13.08 -13.63
CA ALA A 154 3.94 14.44 -14.17
C ALA A 154 5.25 14.88 -14.81
N SER A 155 6.39 14.35 -14.34
CA SER A 155 7.71 14.58 -14.93
C SER A 155 7.97 13.82 -16.24
N GLY A 156 7.05 12.96 -16.67
CA GLY A 156 7.29 12.04 -17.79
C GLY A 156 8.15 10.85 -17.40
N PHE A 157 8.02 10.37 -16.16
CA PHE A 157 8.76 9.24 -15.59
C PHE A 157 10.26 9.49 -15.40
N ASP A 158 10.66 10.75 -15.17
CA ASP A 158 12.04 11.11 -14.82
C ASP A 158 12.30 10.79 -13.33
N PRO A 159 13.18 9.82 -13.01
CA PRO A 159 13.46 9.47 -11.62
C PRO A 159 14.10 10.62 -10.82
N ASN A 160 14.68 11.64 -11.47
CA ASN A 160 15.22 12.82 -10.77
C ASN A 160 14.13 13.72 -10.16
N ALA A 161 12.86 13.53 -10.52
CA ALA A 161 11.73 14.20 -9.85
C ALA A 161 11.46 13.63 -8.44
N LEU A 162 12.04 12.47 -8.11
CA LEU A 162 11.91 11.83 -6.81
C LEU A 162 12.98 12.35 -5.82
N PRO A 163 12.71 12.36 -4.51
CA PRO A 163 13.70 12.78 -3.51
C PRO A 163 14.94 11.89 -3.51
N GLU A 164 16.14 12.48 -3.41
CA GLU A 164 17.41 11.75 -3.29
C GLU A 164 17.44 10.79 -2.09
N SER A 165 16.70 11.13 -1.02
CA SER A 165 16.54 10.27 0.16
C SER A 165 15.97 8.88 -0.18
N TYR A 166 15.32 8.70 -1.33
CA TYR A 166 14.79 7.42 -1.78
C TYR A 166 15.91 6.46 -2.20
N LEU A 167 17.02 6.99 -2.71
CA LEU A 167 18.22 6.20 -3.01
C LEU A 167 18.81 5.65 -1.71
N ALA A 168 19.07 6.54 -0.75
CA ALA A 168 19.62 6.17 0.56
C ALA A 168 18.67 5.27 1.39
N ALA A 169 17.36 5.36 1.17
CA ALA A 169 16.38 4.47 1.78
C ALA A 169 16.52 3.03 1.28
N ASN A 170 16.86 2.83 0.01
CA ASN A 170 16.95 1.50 -0.60
C ASN A 170 18.38 1.04 -0.90
N GLY A 171 19.39 1.76 -0.40
CA GLY A 171 20.80 1.41 -0.64
C GLY A 171 21.17 1.47 -2.12
N LEU A 172 20.46 2.30 -2.89
CA LEU A 172 20.69 2.50 -4.32
C LEU A 172 21.76 3.56 -4.51
N SER A 173 22.59 3.37 -5.53
CA SER A 173 23.68 4.25 -5.91
C SER A 173 23.28 5.25 -7.00
N SER A 174 22.12 5.06 -7.67
CA SER A 174 21.65 5.98 -8.72
C SER A 174 20.14 6.02 -8.93
N TYR A 175 19.65 7.11 -9.54
CA TYR A 175 18.27 7.23 -10.00
C TYR A 175 17.88 6.21 -11.08
N ALA A 176 18.85 5.70 -11.85
CA ALA A 176 18.59 4.62 -12.81
C ALA A 176 18.24 3.31 -12.11
N GLU A 177 18.92 2.99 -11.00
CA GLU A 177 18.57 1.83 -10.16
C GLU A 177 17.23 2.01 -9.47
N LEU A 178 16.88 3.24 -9.06
CA LEU A 178 15.55 3.54 -8.52
C LEU A 178 14.45 3.35 -9.57
N GLN A 179 14.68 3.84 -10.78
CA GLN A 179 13.76 3.65 -11.91
C GLN A 179 13.55 2.15 -12.20
N ASP A 180 14.64 1.38 -12.29
CA ASP A 180 14.59 -0.06 -12.54
C ASP A 180 13.83 -0.80 -11.43
N LEU A 181 14.06 -0.46 -10.16
CA LEU A 181 13.32 -1.02 -9.03
C LEU A 181 11.82 -0.72 -9.12
N ILE A 182 11.43 0.53 -9.37
CA ILE A 182 10.02 0.92 -9.52
C ILE A 182 9.37 0.12 -10.66
N LEU A 183 10.00 0.06 -11.83
CA LEU A 183 9.46 -0.64 -12.99
C LEU A 183 9.37 -2.16 -12.77
N LYS A 184 10.37 -2.78 -12.14
CA LYS A 184 10.36 -4.21 -11.79
C LYS A 184 9.21 -4.54 -10.85
N ARG A 185 9.02 -3.75 -9.80
CA ARG A 185 7.91 -3.89 -8.86
C ARG A 185 6.54 -3.76 -9.54
N MET A 186 6.40 -2.76 -10.40
CA MET A 186 5.20 -2.55 -11.20
C MET A 186 4.92 -3.74 -12.13
N ALA A 187 5.95 -4.32 -12.74
CA ALA A 187 5.80 -5.47 -13.62
C ALA A 187 5.49 -6.76 -12.86
N SER A 188 6.13 -7.01 -11.72
CA SER A 188 6.00 -8.26 -10.95
C SER A 188 4.61 -8.43 -10.33
N ILE A 189 3.89 -7.33 -10.07
CA ILE A 189 2.55 -7.41 -9.49
C ILE A 189 1.44 -7.58 -10.54
N ASN A 190 1.73 -7.42 -11.83
CA ASN A 190 0.73 -7.54 -12.88
C ASN A 190 0.04 -8.91 -12.86
N GLY A 191 -1.28 -8.91 -13.04
CA GLY A 191 -2.12 -10.13 -12.99
C GLY A 191 -2.66 -10.48 -11.59
N ASN A 192 -2.27 -9.73 -10.56
CA ASN A 192 -2.77 -9.92 -9.18
C ASN A 192 -3.85 -8.89 -8.82
N SER A 193 -5.02 -8.98 -9.45
CA SER A 193 -6.11 -7.98 -9.37
C SER A 193 -6.41 -7.49 -7.95
N TYR A 194 -6.74 -6.20 -7.80
CA TYR A 194 -7.27 -5.66 -6.53
C TYR A 194 -8.79 -5.37 -6.60
N ASP A 195 -9.57 -6.18 -5.89
CA ASP A 195 -11.05 -6.09 -5.88
C ASP A 195 -11.61 -5.16 -4.77
N GLY A 196 -10.74 -4.57 -3.94
CA GLY A 196 -11.15 -3.83 -2.74
C GLY A 196 -11.97 -2.56 -2.99
N PHE A 197 -12.06 -2.08 -4.23
CA PHE A 197 -12.91 -0.96 -4.61
C PHE A 197 -14.41 -1.31 -4.68
N GLY A 198 -14.77 -2.60 -4.63
CA GLY A 198 -16.16 -3.09 -4.66
C GLY A 198 -16.81 -3.26 -3.28
N TYR A 199 -16.05 -3.16 -2.19
CA TYR A 199 -16.60 -3.17 -0.83
C TYR A 199 -16.99 -1.73 -0.44
N THR A 200 -18.28 -1.41 -0.59
CA THR A 200 -18.90 -0.31 0.18
C THR A 200 -18.72 -0.63 1.65
N ASN A 201 -17.69 -0.08 2.27
CA ASN A 201 -17.47 -0.23 3.69
C ASN A 201 -18.54 0.58 4.43
N THR A 202 -19.43 -0.11 5.13
CA THR A 202 -20.47 0.45 6.00
C THR A 202 -19.90 1.13 7.25
N TYR A 203 -18.57 1.27 7.36
CA TYR A 203 -17.98 2.34 8.17
C TYR A 203 -18.07 3.64 7.38
N SER A 204 -19.13 4.39 7.66
CA SER A 204 -19.28 5.78 7.25
C SER A 204 -18.02 6.56 7.64
N VAL A 205 -17.10 6.76 6.69
CA VAL A 205 -16.12 7.84 6.77
C VAL A 205 -16.89 9.11 6.42
N GLY A 206 -17.69 9.56 7.39
CA GLY A 206 -18.45 10.78 7.31
C GLY A 206 -17.49 11.96 7.17
N GLY A 207 -17.66 12.72 6.08
CA GLY A 207 -17.30 14.12 5.96
C GLY A 207 -15.87 14.51 6.34
N MET A 208 -14.92 14.32 5.43
CA MET A 208 -13.71 15.17 5.42
C MET A 208 -13.26 15.45 3.98
N TYR A 209 -14.20 15.91 3.16
CA TYR A 209 -13.92 16.58 1.89
C TYR A 209 -14.26 18.06 2.09
N GLY A 210 -13.27 18.84 2.53
CA GLY A 210 -13.42 20.27 2.75
C GLY A 210 -12.37 20.78 3.73
N ALA A 211 -11.41 21.55 3.21
CA ALA A 211 -10.30 22.21 3.92
C ALA A 211 -9.17 21.29 4.44
N THR A 212 -8.16 21.04 3.61
CA THR A 212 -6.86 20.50 4.05
C THR A 212 -5.66 21.29 3.52
N SER A 213 -5.84 22.58 3.19
CA SER A 213 -4.75 23.49 2.81
C SER A 213 -3.70 23.67 3.91
N ASP A 214 -4.07 23.42 5.17
CA ASP A 214 -3.25 23.78 6.34
C ASP A 214 -2.94 22.60 7.28
N PHE A 215 -3.04 21.35 6.79
CA PHE A 215 -2.67 20.15 7.56
C PHE A 215 -1.37 19.55 7.03
N PRO A 216 -0.27 19.53 7.81
CA PRO A 216 0.99 18.97 7.36
C PRO A 216 0.87 17.45 7.25
N GLY A 217 0.84 16.93 6.03
CA GLY A 217 1.03 15.50 5.77
C GLY A 217 -0.12 14.72 5.12
N PHE A 218 -1.10 15.37 4.51
CA PHE A 218 -2.09 14.66 3.69
C PHE A 218 -2.08 15.16 2.24
N GLY A 219 -1.40 14.39 1.39
CA GLY A 219 -1.31 14.59 -0.06
C GLY A 219 0.10 14.49 -0.68
N SER A 220 1.17 14.55 0.12
CA SER A 220 2.48 14.98 -0.37
C SER A 220 3.60 14.07 0.14
N LYS A 221 4.15 13.21 -0.74
CA LYS A 221 5.44 12.49 -0.63
C LYS A 221 5.76 11.81 0.71
N ARG A 222 6.05 10.50 0.71
CA ARG A 222 6.50 9.83 1.95
C ARG A 222 7.86 10.42 2.38
N PRO A 223 7.99 11.00 3.60
CA PRO A 223 9.26 11.52 4.09
C PRO A 223 10.26 10.39 4.40
N VAL A 224 9.75 9.18 4.66
CA VAL A 224 10.53 7.94 4.79
C VAL A 224 9.94 6.91 3.85
N LEU A 225 10.77 6.45 2.90
CA LEU A 225 10.41 5.41 1.96
C LEU A 225 10.41 4.03 2.64
N ILE A 226 9.58 3.12 2.14
CA ILE A 226 9.71 1.70 2.45
C ILE A 226 11.09 1.22 1.97
N GLN A 227 11.76 0.38 2.77
CA GLN A 227 13.12 -0.06 2.49
C GLN A 227 13.16 -1.53 2.08
N GLU A 228 13.91 -1.82 1.01
CA GLU A 228 14.15 -3.17 0.50
C GLU A 228 15.64 -3.56 0.50
N VAL A 229 16.41 -3.24 1.54
CA VAL A 229 17.87 -3.55 1.56
C VAL A 229 18.18 -4.97 2.08
N PRO A 230 18.82 -5.88 1.29
CA PRO A 230 19.25 -7.21 1.74
C PRO A 230 20.29 -7.19 2.89
N PRO A 231 20.48 -8.26 3.69
CA PRO A 231 19.57 -9.39 3.87
C PRO A 231 18.27 -8.94 4.52
N TYR A 232 17.15 -9.42 3.98
CA TYR A 232 15.80 -9.15 4.44
C TYR A 232 15.48 -10.00 5.67
N GLN A 233 14.55 -9.54 6.50
CA GLN A 233 14.19 -10.21 7.75
C GLN A 233 12.92 -11.10 7.61
N GLY A 234 12.53 -11.45 6.37
CA GLY A 234 11.40 -12.33 6.00
C GLY A 234 11.60 -12.98 4.61
N GLU A 235 10.74 -13.95 4.25
CA GLU A 235 10.81 -14.69 2.96
C GLU A 235 10.30 -13.83 1.80
N LYS A 236 11.20 -13.29 0.96
CA LYS A 236 10.81 -12.66 -0.31
C LYS A 236 10.53 -13.76 -1.34
N LYS A 237 9.47 -13.60 -2.14
CA LYS A 237 9.44 -14.18 -3.49
C LYS A 237 10.41 -13.35 -4.35
N THR A 238 11.31 -13.97 -5.09
CA THR A 238 12.26 -13.24 -5.95
C THR A 238 11.49 -12.31 -6.89
N LEU A 239 11.83 -11.01 -6.88
CA LEU A 239 11.33 -10.04 -7.88
C LEU A 239 11.93 -10.35 -9.25
#